data_AF-A0A7C1BEV3-F1
#
_entry.id   AF-A0A7C1BEV3-F1
#
_cell.length_a   1.000
_cell.length_b   1.000
_cell.length_c   1.000
_cell.angle_alpha   90.00
_cell.angle_beta   90.00
_cell.angle_gamma   90.00
#
_symmetry.space_group_name_H-M   'P 1'
#
loop_
_entity.id
_entity.type
_entity.pdbx_description
1 polymer ?
#
loop_
_entity_poly.entity_id
_entity_poly.type
_entity_poly.pdbx_seq_one_letter_code
_entity_poly.pdbx_strand_id
1 'polypeptide(L)'
;MIDFLGEFLFRLSGGHLLLAAFYAGVFVMLMTSLGSLLALFVHRMPAWGVDVSISFAAGVMIVASFTSLILPGIEAARSFAPVGIGILLGIILIHGMDRFIPHEHLVKGYEGPRELKEKLRMIWLIIFAVMIHNLPEGLAVGTTMVFDLKLGIITAIA
;
A
#
# COMPACT_ATOMS: atom_id res chain seq x y z
N MET A 1 1.65 -23.43 1.08
CA MET A 1 1.55 -22.48 -0.06
C MET A 1 2.40 -21.24 0.19
N ILE A 2 2.16 -20.47 1.26
CA ILE A 2 2.95 -19.26 1.58
C ILE A 2 4.44 -19.58 1.74
N ASP A 3 4.80 -20.62 2.49
CA ASP A 3 6.21 -20.97 2.70
C ASP A 3 6.91 -21.35 1.39
N PHE A 4 6.19 -22.03 0.48
CA PHE A 4 6.68 -22.36 -0.86
C PHE A 4 6.92 -21.09 -1.71
N LEU A 5 5.99 -20.14 -1.69
CA LEU A 5 6.12 -18.88 -2.43
C LEU A 5 7.28 -18.03 -1.88
N GLY A 6 7.43 -18.00 -0.56
CA GLY A 6 8.56 -17.37 0.10
C GLY A 6 9.88 -17.98 -0.37
N GLU A 7 10.05 -19.29 -0.20
CA GLU A 7 11.27 -19.98 -0.64
C GLU A 7 11.55 -19.79 -2.14
N PHE A 8 10.52 -19.84 -2.98
CA PHE A 8 10.65 -19.59 -4.41
C PHE A 8 11.20 -18.18 -4.69
N LEU A 9 10.62 -17.15 -4.06
CA LEU A 9 11.05 -15.77 -4.23
C LEU A 9 12.47 -15.53 -3.68
N PHE A 10 12.81 -16.18 -2.56
CA PHE A 10 14.14 -16.11 -1.97
C PHE A 10 15.20 -16.78 -2.87
N ARG A 11 14.88 -17.92 -3.48
CA ARG A 11 15.77 -18.58 -4.46
C ARG A 11 15.89 -17.75 -5.73
N LEU A 12 14.80 -17.20 -6.24
CA LEU A 12 14.78 -16.34 -7.42
C LEU A 12 15.61 -15.06 -7.23
N SER A 13 15.64 -14.54 -6.00
CA SER A 13 16.45 -13.37 -5.62
C SER A 13 17.91 -13.72 -5.31
N GLY A 14 18.36 -14.95 -5.54
CA GLY A 14 19.73 -15.38 -5.24
C GLY A 14 20.06 -15.37 -3.75
N GLY A 15 19.04 -15.41 -2.88
CA GLY A 15 19.19 -15.33 -1.42
C GLY A 15 19.26 -13.90 -0.86
N HIS A 16 19.04 -12.87 -1.68
CA HIS A 16 19.05 -11.48 -1.24
C HIS A 16 17.66 -10.96 -0.88
N LEU A 17 17.41 -10.72 0.41
CA LEU A 17 16.12 -10.22 0.92
C LEU A 17 15.69 -8.89 0.29
N LEU A 18 16.62 -7.98 0.00
CA LEU A 18 16.30 -6.71 -0.66
C LEU A 18 15.79 -6.91 -2.09
N LEU A 19 16.36 -7.88 -2.81
CA LEU A 19 15.92 -8.18 -4.18
C LEU A 19 14.58 -8.94 -4.16
N ALA A 20 14.35 -9.78 -3.15
CA ALA A 20 13.03 -10.37 -2.90
C ALA A 20 11.97 -9.29 -2.62
N ALA A 21 12.28 -8.30 -1.77
CA ALA A 21 11.40 -7.16 -1.50
C ALA A 21 11.13 -6.31 -2.76
N PHE A 22 12.14 -6.11 -3.60
CA PHE A 22 11.98 -5.43 -4.89
C PHE A 22 11.02 -6.20 -5.82
N TYR A 23 11.20 -7.51 -5.96
CA TYR A 23 10.29 -8.34 -6.77
C TYR A 23 8.87 -8.36 -6.21
N ALA A 24 8.71 -8.37 -4.89
CA ALA A 24 7.42 -8.24 -4.24
C ALA A 24 6.76 -6.88 -4.57
N GLY A 25 7.52 -5.79 -4.51
CA GLY A 25 7.04 -4.46 -4.92
C GLY A 25 6.63 -4.39 -6.39
N VAL A 26 7.39 -5.02 -7.28
CA VAL A 26 7.03 -5.15 -8.71
C VAL A 26 5.74 -5.96 -8.86
N PHE A 27 5.56 -7.04 -8.10
CA PHE A 27 4.34 -7.82 -8.11
C PHE A 27 3.13 -6.97 -7.70
N VAL A 28 3.21 -6.23 -6.59
CA VAL A 28 2.13 -5.32 -6.13
C VAL A 28 1.81 -4.27 -7.20
N MET A 29 2.83 -3.63 -7.78
CA MET A 29 2.66 -2.68 -8.88
C MET A 29 1.92 -3.30 -10.08
N LEU A 30 2.25 -4.54 -10.45
CA LEU A 30 1.59 -5.25 -11.53
C LEU A 30 0.13 -5.56 -11.19
N MET A 31 -0.18 -5.90 -9.94
CA MET A 31 -1.56 -6.15 -9.50
C MET A 31 -2.41 -4.88 -9.54
N THR A 32 -1.90 -3.74 -9.08
CA THR A 32 -2.58 -2.44 -9.23
C THR A 32 -2.79 -2.10 -10.70
N SER A 33 -1.77 -2.31 -11.53
CA SER A 33 -1.85 -2.05 -12.98
C SER A 33 -2.91 -2.94 -13.64
N LEU A 34 -2.96 -4.22 -13.29
CA LEU A 34 -3.96 -5.17 -13.77
C LEU A 34 -5.38 -4.74 -13.36
N GLY A 35 -5.58 -4.36 -12.09
CA GLY A 35 -6.87 -3.83 -11.62
C GLY A 35 -7.31 -2.58 -12.38
N SER A 36 -6.38 -1.65 -12.62
CA SER A 36 -6.66 -0.45 -13.41
C SER A 36 -6.97 -0.75 -14.89
N LEU A 37 -6.35 -1.79 -15.47
CA LEU A 37 -6.61 -2.23 -16.84
C LEU A 37 -8.01 -2.83 -16.97
N LEU A 38 -8.45 -3.61 -15.98
CA LEU A 38 -9.81 -4.16 -15.95
C LEU A 38 -10.87 -3.04 -15.94
N ALA A 39 -10.58 -1.92 -15.27
CA ALA A 39 -11.47 -0.76 -15.26
C ALA A 39 -11.68 -0.14 -16.65
N LEU A 40 -10.79 -0.36 -17.62
CA LEU A 40 -10.98 0.12 -19.00
C LEU A 40 -12.10 -0.64 -19.74
N PHE A 41 -12.35 -1.89 -19.37
CA PHE A 41 -13.40 -2.71 -19.98
C PHE A 41 -14.76 -2.53 -19.28
N VAL A 42 -14.75 -2.10 -18.01
CA VAL A 42 -15.95 -1.84 -17.22
C VAL A 42 -16.45 -0.42 -17.48
N HIS A 43 -17.43 -0.28 -18.38
CA HIS A 43 -17.95 1.04 -18.80
C HIS A 43 -18.72 1.80 -17.69
N ARG A 44 -19.42 1.08 -16.82
CA ARG A 44 -20.20 1.64 -15.70
C ARG A 44 -20.25 0.62 -14.56
N MET A 45 -19.67 0.94 -13.41
CA MET A 45 -19.86 0.17 -12.18
C MET A 45 -20.98 0.81 -11.36
N PRO A 46 -21.95 0.04 -10.83
CA PRO A 46 -22.97 0.60 -9.96
C PRO A 46 -22.33 1.08 -8.65
N ALA A 47 -22.92 2.11 -8.02
CA ALA A 47 -22.37 2.73 -6.80
C ALA A 47 -22.07 1.71 -5.68
N TRP A 48 -22.99 0.77 -5.45
CA TRP A 48 -22.79 -0.30 -4.46
C TRP A 48 -21.57 -1.18 -4.76
N GLY A 49 -21.22 -1.38 -6.04
CA GLY A 49 -20.06 -2.17 -6.44
C GLY A 49 -18.75 -1.46 -6.11
N VAL A 50 -18.73 -0.13 -6.24
CA VAL A 50 -17.61 0.72 -5.80
C VAL A 50 -17.48 0.67 -4.28
N ASP A 51 -18.59 0.83 -3.56
CA ASP A 51 -18.60 0.80 -2.09
C ASP A 51 -18.11 -0.54 -1.53
N VAL A 52 -18.55 -1.66 -2.12
CA VAL A 52 -18.08 -3.00 -1.75
C VAL A 52 -16.59 -3.15 -2.02
N SER A 53 -16.09 -2.66 -3.16
CA SER A 53 -14.68 -2.78 -3.53
C SER A 53 -13.76 -1.99 -2.60
N ILE A 54 -14.10 -0.73 -2.30
CA ILE A 54 -13.34 0.12 -1.37
C ILE A 54 -13.42 -0.44 0.06
N SER A 55 -14.60 -0.90 0.50
CA SER A 55 -14.77 -1.48 1.83
C SER A 55 -14.01 -2.79 2.01
N PHE A 56 -13.97 -3.63 0.97
CA PHE A 56 -13.17 -4.85 0.95
C PHE A 56 -11.68 -4.53 1.08
N ALA A 57 -11.16 -3.62 0.24
CA ALA A 57 -9.76 -3.21 0.29
C ALA A 57 -9.38 -2.61 1.66
N ALA A 58 -10.21 -1.71 2.20
CA ALA A 58 -10.00 -1.13 3.52
C ALA A 58 -9.98 -2.20 4.63
N GLY A 59 -10.90 -3.17 4.57
CA GLY A 59 -10.96 -4.27 5.52
C GLY A 59 -9.72 -5.15 5.50
N VAL A 60 -9.26 -5.56 4.30
CA VAL A 60 -8.05 -6.37 4.13
C VAL A 60 -6.82 -5.62 4.66
N MET A 61 -6.69 -4.33 4.35
CA MET A 61 -5.56 -3.52 4.82
C MET A 61 -5.54 -3.31 6.33
N ILE A 62 -6.71 -3.15 6.98
CA ILE A 62 -6.79 -3.09 8.45
C ILE A 62 -6.33 -4.43 9.05
N VAL A 63 -6.81 -5.56 8.54
CA VAL A 63 -6.42 -6.88 9.04
C VAL A 63 -4.93 -7.14 8.84
N ALA A 64 -4.38 -6.81 7.67
CA ALA A 64 -2.96 -6.94 7.38
C ALA A 64 -2.11 -6.06 8.31
N SER A 65 -2.55 -4.83 8.58
CA SER A 65 -1.87 -3.92 9.50
C SER A 65 -1.75 -4.51 10.91
N PHE A 66 -2.80 -5.17 11.43
CA PHE A 66 -2.71 -5.81 12.74
C PHE A 66 -1.88 -7.09 12.73
N THR A 67 -2.16 -7.99 11.78
CA THR A 67 -1.61 -9.35 11.78
C THR A 67 -0.19 -9.44 11.25
N SER A 68 0.19 -8.56 10.33
CA SER A 68 1.49 -8.62 9.62
C SER A 68 2.45 -7.49 10.00
N LEU A 69 1.96 -6.41 10.64
CA LEU A 69 2.81 -5.28 11.04
C LEU A 69 2.78 -5.03 12.56
N ILE A 70 1.63 -4.71 13.14
CA ILE A 70 1.53 -4.24 14.52
C ILE A 70 1.86 -5.35 15.52
N LEU A 71 1.18 -6.50 15.45
CA LEU A 71 1.43 -7.60 16.40
C LEU A 71 2.86 -8.15 16.28
N PRO A 72 3.37 -8.48 15.07
CA PRO A 72 4.76 -8.90 14.93
C PRO A 72 5.77 -7.84 15.40
N GLY A 73 5.47 -6.55 15.16
CA GLY A 73 6.30 -5.45 15.63
C GLY A 73 6.36 -5.37 17.16
N ILE A 74 5.24 -5.58 17.85
CA ILE A 74 5.19 -5.58 19.33
C ILE A 74 5.94 -6.78 19.88
N GLU A 75 5.77 -7.95 19.28
CA GLU A 75 6.49 -9.17 19.67
C GLU A 75 8.00 -9.02 19.50
N ALA A 76 8.44 -8.44 18.37
CA ALA A 76 9.85 -8.17 18.10
C ALA A 76 10.45 -7.13 19.07
N ALA A 77 9.72 -6.05 19.35
CA ALA A 77 10.15 -4.99 20.25
C ALA A 77 10.00 -5.33 21.74
N ARG A 78 9.24 -6.39 22.06
CA ARG A 78 8.80 -6.78 23.42
C ARG A 78 8.14 -5.63 24.20
N SER A 79 7.62 -4.64 23.49
CA SER A 79 7.02 -3.43 24.06
C SER A 79 6.16 -2.74 23.00
N PHE A 80 5.07 -2.14 23.44
CA PHE A 80 4.23 -1.34 22.55
C PHE A 80 4.86 0.01 22.21
N ALA A 81 5.71 0.58 23.08
CA ALA A 81 6.16 1.96 22.92
C ALA A 81 6.86 2.24 21.57
N PRO A 82 7.82 1.42 21.09
CA PRO A 82 8.47 1.66 19.80
C PRO A 82 7.49 1.55 18.62
N VAL A 83 6.56 0.60 18.68
CA VAL A 83 5.53 0.39 17.65
C VAL A 83 4.54 1.55 17.63
N GLY A 84 4.08 1.99 18.80
CA GLY A 84 3.19 3.15 18.94
C GLY A 84 3.82 4.44 18.42
N ILE A 85 5.12 4.65 18.67
CA ILE A 85 5.87 5.78 18.08
C ILE A 85 5.93 5.63 16.56
N GLY A 86 6.22 4.43 16.03
CA GLY A 86 6.21 4.16 14.59
C GLY A 86 4.87 4.44 13.92
N ILE A 87 3.76 4.01 14.54
CA ILE A 87 2.39 4.31 14.09
C ILE A 87 2.16 5.82 14.08
N LEU A 88 2.51 6.53 15.16
CA LEU A 88 2.32 7.98 15.23
C LEU A 88 3.11 8.71 14.15
N LEU A 89 4.38 8.33 13.93
CA LEU A 89 5.20 8.89 12.85
C LEU A 89 4.62 8.59 11.47
N GLY A 90 4.10 7.39 11.25
CA GLY A 90 3.41 7.02 10.01
C GLY A 90 2.17 7.87 9.77
N ILE A 91 1.33 8.09 10.80
CA ILE A 91 0.16 8.97 10.71
C ILE A 91 0.57 10.39 10.35
N ILE A 92 1.60 10.94 11.02
CA ILE A 92 2.10 12.29 10.74
C ILE A 92 2.62 12.38 9.30
N LEU A 93 3.36 11.37 8.83
CA LEU A 93 3.88 11.32 7.47
C LEU A 93 2.76 11.34 6.43
N ILE A 94 1.77 10.45 6.55
CA ILE A 94 0.66 10.37 5.59
C ILE A 94 -0.22 11.61 5.65
N HIS A 95 -0.49 12.14 6.84
CA HIS A 95 -1.20 13.41 7.00
C HIS A 95 -0.44 14.59 6.37
N GLY A 96 0.88 14.62 6.52
CA GLY A 96 1.73 15.61 5.85
C GLY A 96 1.66 15.49 4.34
N MET A 97 1.75 14.26 3.80
CA MET A 97 1.64 14.02 2.36
C MET A 97 0.30 14.47 1.80
N ASP A 98 -0.80 14.12 2.46
CA ASP A 98 -2.17 14.55 2.10
C ASP A 98 -2.28 16.09 2.05
N ARG A 99 -1.67 16.78 3.02
CA ARG A 99 -1.73 18.23 3.12
C ARG A 99 -0.89 18.97 2.08
N PHE A 100 0.29 18.43 1.73
CA PHE A 100 1.29 19.14 0.94
C PHE A 100 1.36 18.71 -0.53
N ILE A 101 0.88 17.51 -0.87
CA ILE A 101 0.89 17.01 -2.24
C ILE A 101 -0.46 17.35 -2.89
N PRO A 102 -0.50 18.12 -3.98
CA PRO A 102 -1.76 18.43 -4.67
C PRO A 102 -2.30 17.17 -5.37
N HIS A 103 -3.51 16.75 -5.03
CA HIS A 103 -4.10 15.53 -5.59
C HIS A 103 -5.63 15.62 -5.68
N GLU A 104 -6.24 14.77 -6.51
CA GLU A 104 -7.70 14.76 -6.72
C GLU A 104 -8.26 13.36 -6.52
N HIS A 105 -9.24 13.24 -5.63
CA HIS A 105 -10.03 12.03 -5.43
C HIS A 105 -11.29 12.06 -6.28
N LEU A 106 -11.62 10.95 -6.93
CA LEU A 106 -12.81 10.85 -7.78
C LEU A 106 -14.14 11.12 -7.05
N VAL A 107 -14.19 10.85 -5.74
CA VAL A 107 -15.40 11.01 -4.91
C VAL A 107 -15.36 12.27 -4.04
N LYS A 108 -14.22 12.58 -3.41
CA LYS A 108 -14.08 13.73 -2.50
C LYS A 108 -13.68 15.04 -3.18
N GLY A 109 -13.05 14.99 -4.35
CA GLY A 109 -12.49 16.15 -5.05
C GLY A 109 -11.05 16.47 -4.64
N TYR A 110 -10.65 17.73 -4.89
CA TYR A 110 -9.27 18.23 -4.72
C TYR A 110 -8.82 18.38 -3.26
N GLU A 111 -7.61 17.89 -2.96
CA GLU A 111 -6.89 18.06 -1.68
C GLU A 111 -5.45 18.53 -1.94
N GLY A 112 -4.86 19.24 -0.95
CA GLY A 112 -3.53 19.86 -1.05
C GLY A 112 -3.52 21.39 -1.29
N PRO A 113 -2.37 21.99 -1.66
CA PRO A 113 -2.20 23.44 -1.79
C PRO A 113 -3.04 24.07 -2.91
N ARG A 114 -4.02 24.93 -2.56
CA ARG A 114 -5.02 25.47 -3.50
C ARG A 114 -4.41 26.20 -4.69
N GLU A 115 -3.25 26.83 -4.52
CA GLU A 115 -2.54 27.58 -5.55
C GLU A 115 -2.02 26.68 -6.68
N LEU A 116 -1.96 25.36 -6.47
CA LEU A 116 -1.50 24.37 -7.42
C LEU A 116 -2.64 23.70 -8.21
N LYS A 117 -3.90 23.83 -7.75
CA LYS A 117 -5.06 23.16 -8.37
C LYS A 117 -5.19 23.46 -9.86
N GLU A 118 -5.15 24.73 -10.22
CA GLU A 118 -5.32 25.18 -11.61
C GLU A 118 -4.02 25.13 -12.42
N LYS A 119 -2.87 24.90 -11.73
CA LYS A 119 -1.54 24.82 -12.37
C LYS A 119 -1.22 23.41 -12.87
N LEU A 120 -1.91 22.40 -12.36
CA LEU A 120 -1.69 21.00 -12.70
C LEU A 120 -2.85 20.45 -13.53
N ARG A 121 -2.53 19.60 -14.50
CA ARG A 121 -3.56 18.85 -15.23
C ARG A 121 -4.18 17.81 -14.29
N MET A 122 -5.49 17.58 -14.44
CA MET A 122 -6.24 16.57 -13.66
C MET A 122 -5.54 15.21 -13.60
N ILE A 123 -4.94 14.76 -14.71
CA ILE A 123 -4.23 13.48 -14.76
C ILE A 123 -3.07 13.39 -13.76
N TRP A 124 -2.34 14.49 -13.53
CA TRP A 124 -1.26 14.53 -12.56
C TRP A 124 -1.78 14.51 -11.13
N LEU A 125 -2.90 15.18 -10.87
CA LEU A 125 -3.56 15.15 -9.56
C LEU A 125 -4.04 13.74 -9.19
N ILE A 126 -4.56 13.00 -10.17
CA ILE A 126 -4.94 11.59 -9.98
C ILE A 126 -3.70 10.71 -9.78
N ILE A 127 -2.62 10.91 -10.56
CA ILE A 127 -1.36 10.16 -10.39
C ILE A 127 -0.81 10.38 -8.98
N PHE A 128 -0.80 11.62 -8.48
CA PHE A 128 -0.39 11.90 -7.12
C PHE A 128 -1.30 11.22 -6.09
N ALA A 129 -2.62 11.25 -6.28
CA ALA A 129 -3.55 10.53 -5.40
C ALA A 129 -3.21 9.03 -5.32
N VAL A 130 -2.97 8.38 -6.45
CA VAL A 130 -2.59 6.95 -6.49
C VAL A 130 -1.22 6.73 -5.82
N MET A 131 -0.23 7.59 -6.08
CA MET A 131 1.10 7.45 -5.50
C MET A 131 1.09 7.56 -3.97
N ILE A 132 0.36 8.52 -3.39
CA ILE A 132 0.33 8.70 -1.94
C ILE A 132 -0.35 7.54 -1.20
N HIS A 133 -1.29 6.85 -1.86
CA HIS A 133 -1.97 5.67 -1.29
C HIS A 133 -1.14 4.40 -1.43
N ASN A 134 -0.45 4.23 -2.56
CA ASN A 134 0.38 3.03 -2.81
C ASN A 134 1.73 3.08 -2.09
N LEU A 135 2.20 4.27 -1.66
CA LEU A 135 3.44 4.39 -0.92
C LEU A 135 3.40 3.62 0.42
N PRO A 136 2.38 3.79 1.29
CA PRO A 136 2.20 2.96 2.49
C PRO A 136 2.25 1.45 2.22
N GLU A 137 1.59 0.99 1.16
CA GLU A 137 1.52 -0.44 0.80
C GLU A 137 2.90 -0.97 0.40
N GLY A 138 3.61 -0.23 -0.46
CA GLY A 138 4.98 -0.59 -0.86
C GLY A 138 5.95 -0.63 0.33
N LEU A 139 5.84 0.33 1.26
CA LEU A 139 6.63 0.34 2.48
C LEU A 139 6.30 -0.85 3.40
N ALA A 140 5.01 -1.18 3.56
CA ALA A 140 4.57 -2.33 4.34
C ALA A 140 5.15 -3.63 3.78
N VAL A 141 5.03 -3.87 2.47
CA VAL A 141 5.57 -5.07 1.82
C VAL A 141 7.09 -5.14 1.90
N GLY A 142 7.78 -4.02 1.68
CA GLY A 142 9.24 -3.98 1.76
C GLY A 142 9.76 -4.28 3.16
N THR A 143 9.16 -3.67 4.19
CA THR A 143 9.57 -3.86 5.59
C THR A 143 9.27 -5.28 6.08
N THR A 144 8.11 -5.85 5.74
CA THR A 144 7.77 -7.22 6.13
C THR A 144 8.61 -8.25 5.39
N MET A 145 8.91 -8.07 4.10
CA MET A 145 9.81 -8.98 3.35
C MET A 145 11.21 -9.07 3.95
N VAL A 146 11.74 -7.95 4.46
CA VAL A 146 13.05 -7.93 5.11
C VAL A 146 12.99 -8.49 6.53
N PHE A 147 11.89 -8.28 7.24
CA PHE A 147 11.69 -8.76 8.60
C PHE A 147 11.46 -10.27 8.67
N ASP A 148 10.50 -10.77 7.88
CA ASP A 148 10.14 -12.19 7.79
C ASP A 148 9.50 -12.47 6.44
N LEU A 149 10.09 -13.40 5.70
CA LEU A 149 9.67 -13.72 4.32
C LEU A 149 8.22 -14.19 4.23
N LYS A 150 7.71 -14.89 5.25
CA LYS A 150 6.33 -15.37 5.28
C LYS A 150 5.37 -14.20 5.49
N LEU A 151 5.67 -13.31 6.43
CA LEU A 151 4.90 -12.08 6.64
C LEU A 151 4.95 -11.17 5.40
N GLY A 152 6.11 -11.08 4.75
CA GLY A 152 6.28 -10.38 3.48
C GLY A 152 5.33 -10.87 2.39
N ILE A 153 5.26 -12.18 2.18
CA ILE A 153 4.36 -12.78 1.17
C ILE A 153 2.89 -12.57 1.53
N ILE A 154 2.54 -12.71 2.82
CA ILE A 154 1.16 -12.45 3.28
C ILE A 154 0.78 -10.99 2.99
N THR A 155 1.65 -10.04 3.31
CA THR A 155 1.42 -8.61 3.10
C THR A 155 1.34 -8.24 1.62
N ALA A 156 2.13 -8.89 0.76
CA ALA A 156 2.13 -8.62 -0.68
C ALA A 156 0.91 -9.15 -1.43
N ILE A 157 0.23 -10.17 -0.87
CA ILE A 157 -0.97 -10.79 -1.46
C ILE A 157 -2.25 -10.15 -0.93
N ALA A 158 -2.24 -9.67 0.31
CA ALA A 158 -3.33 -8.93 0.93
C ALA A 158 -3.61 -7.64 0.16
#